data_AF-A0A6A6GEJ3-F1
#
_entry.id   AF-A0A6A6GEJ3-F1
#
_cell.length_a   1.000
_cell.length_b   1.000
_cell.length_c   1.000
_cell.angle_alpha   90.00
_cell.angle_beta   90.00
_cell.angle_gamma   90.00
#
_symmetry.space_group_name_H-M   'P 1'
#
loop_
_entity.id
_entity.type
_entity.pdbx_description
1 polymer ?
#
loop_
_entity_poly.entity_id
_entity_poly.type
_entity_poly.pdbx_seq_one_letter_code
_entity_poly.pdbx_strand_id
1 'polypeptide(L)'
;MNRHLCLEVLSTSSGEGKSLLLYSVIARAILPPSTSGIPLQGQNRAVVYFDADGNFSIARFVKVVIAHVAACAGRTNKVISGDLETVVQDMIETSLQHLHVFLPQTIDSLISSIECLTEYLMDKSRHLSMHRSMHSIMLDSASAFYWTDRHETDLANVPDTFEEATQRRGVRAISAYPALRSALTRASRQLQCPVIYTATELQPKHLQTTNRSLPSSLPKSWHTFPDIRLLVQKRPVRPFPIATSAIEAARDANDRNSAVVNAPFDVVLNQEGKEGWNPEIRDQIARTSRGRFVMRISEDKVEFDEH
;
A
#
# COMPACT_ATOMS: atom_id res chain seq x y z
N MET A 1 -1.82 23.69 -12.73
CA MET A 1 -2.80 22.77 -12.12
C MET A 1 -2.01 21.71 -11.36
N ASN A 2 -2.00 21.74 -10.03
CA ASN A 2 -1.21 20.81 -9.23
C ASN A 2 -1.92 19.47 -9.14
N ARG A 3 -1.42 18.47 -9.85
CA ARG A 3 -1.75 17.06 -9.62
C ARG A 3 -1.00 16.62 -8.38
N HIS A 4 -1.67 15.96 -7.44
CA HIS A 4 -1.00 15.38 -6.27
C HIS A 4 -0.32 14.06 -6.65
N LEU A 5 0.74 13.74 -5.91
CA LEU A 5 1.55 12.55 -6.11
C LEU A 5 0.71 11.27 -6.10
N CYS A 6 0.94 10.40 -7.08
CA CYS A 6 0.42 9.05 -7.13
C CYS A 6 1.57 8.04 -6.97
N LEU A 7 1.51 7.23 -5.92
CA LEU A 7 2.51 6.23 -5.59
C LEU A 7 1.95 4.82 -5.78
N GLU A 8 2.68 4.01 -6.54
CA GLU A 8 2.41 2.58 -6.70
C GLU A 8 3.42 1.76 -5.87
N VAL A 9 2.91 0.81 -5.10
CA VAL A 9 3.71 -0.15 -4.33
C VAL A 9 3.50 -1.54 -4.92
N LEU A 10 4.54 -2.05 -5.56
CA LEU A 10 4.57 -3.32 -6.28
C LEU A 10 5.28 -4.39 -5.49
N SER A 11 4.88 -5.64 -5.72
CA SER A 11 5.68 -6.80 -5.37
C SER A 11 5.47 -7.93 -6.35
N THR A 12 6.48 -8.79 -6.50
CA THR A 12 6.43 -9.96 -7.41
C THR A 12 5.70 -11.16 -6.84
N SER A 13 5.32 -11.09 -5.57
CA SER A 13 4.68 -12.18 -4.84
C SER A 13 3.76 -11.63 -3.75
N SER A 14 2.85 -12.47 -3.27
CA SER A 14 2.14 -12.22 -2.02
C SER A 14 3.09 -12.38 -0.82
N GLY A 15 2.80 -11.69 0.29
CA GLY A 15 3.60 -11.78 1.52
C GLY A 15 4.90 -10.96 1.54
N GLU A 16 5.12 -10.12 0.53
CA GLU A 16 6.32 -9.29 0.39
C GLU A 16 6.28 -8.01 1.25
N GLY A 17 5.33 -7.87 2.18
CA GLY A 17 5.33 -6.78 3.16
C GLY A 17 4.62 -5.48 2.74
N LYS A 18 3.96 -5.43 1.57
CA LYS A 18 3.23 -4.23 1.08
C LYS A 18 2.23 -3.66 2.10
N SER A 19 1.33 -4.48 2.63
CA SER A 19 0.32 -4.02 3.59
C SER A 19 0.94 -3.56 4.91
N LEU A 20 2.08 -4.14 5.34
CA LEU A 20 2.81 -3.67 6.52
C LEU A 20 3.51 -2.32 6.29
N LEU A 21 4.03 -2.09 5.08
CA LEU A 21 4.52 -0.77 4.68
C LEU A 21 3.38 0.25 4.75
N LEU A 22 2.20 -0.07 4.20
CA LEU A 22 1.03 0.80 4.31
C LEU A 22 0.65 1.05 5.77
N TYR A 23 0.59 0.02 6.62
CA TYR A 23 0.27 0.18 8.05
C TYR A 23 1.24 1.12 8.75
N SER A 24 2.52 1.04 8.43
CA SER A 24 3.53 1.94 9.01
C SER A 24 3.32 3.39 8.56
N VAL A 25 2.93 3.62 7.30
CA VAL A 25 2.57 4.95 6.78
C VAL A 25 1.31 5.47 7.46
N ILE A 26 0.26 4.64 7.57
CA ILE A 26 -1.01 5.01 8.21
C ILE A 26 -0.78 5.37 9.68
N ALA A 27 0.00 4.57 10.41
CA ALA A 27 0.31 4.83 11.82
C ALA A 27 0.92 6.22 12.00
N ARG A 28 1.95 6.58 11.21
CA ARG A 28 2.56 7.92 11.25
C ARG A 28 1.60 9.03 10.80
N ALA A 29 0.66 8.74 9.92
CA ALA A 29 -0.32 9.73 9.49
C ALA A 29 -1.31 10.08 10.60
N ILE A 30 -1.90 9.07 11.26
CA ILE A 30 -3.03 9.27 12.19
C ILE A 30 -2.61 9.64 13.60
N LEU A 31 -1.44 9.18 14.04
CA LEU A 31 -0.92 9.46 15.38
C LEU A 31 -0.61 10.95 15.57
N PRO A 32 -0.70 11.48 16.81
CA PRO A 32 -0.26 12.84 17.10
C PRO A 32 1.28 12.95 17.01
N PRO A 33 1.84 14.17 16.87
CA PRO A 33 3.29 14.37 16.83
C PRO A 33 4.01 13.86 18.08
N SER A 34 3.35 13.93 19.23
CA SER A 34 3.84 13.43 20.51
C SER A 34 2.71 13.10 21.48
N THR A 35 2.95 12.18 22.42
CA THR A 35 2.06 11.89 23.55
C THR A 35 2.87 11.79 24.83
N SER A 36 2.45 12.49 25.89
CA SER A 36 3.10 12.43 27.21
C SER A 36 4.63 12.58 27.14
N GLY A 37 5.12 13.48 26.27
CA GLY A 37 6.55 13.71 26.05
C GLY A 37 7.31 12.63 25.25
N ILE A 38 6.61 11.67 24.64
CA ILE A 38 7.16 10.71 23.67
C ILE A 38 6.97 11.31 22.27
N PRO A 39 8.03 11.58 21.49
CA PRO A 39 7.92 12.06 20.12
C PRO A 39 7.57 10.89 19.19
N LEU A 40 6.31 10.85 18.73
CA LEU A 40 5.80 9.78 17.87
C LEU A 40 6.05 10.04 16.39
N GLN A 41 6.46 11.27 16.02
CA GLN A 41 6.60 11.69 14.63
C GLN A 41 5.30 11.55 13.83
N GLY A 42 4.16 11.59 14.53
CA GLY A 42 2.84 11.55 13.94
C GLY A 42 2.45 12.87 13.29
N GLN A 43 1.50 12.83 12.36
CA GLN A 43 1.05 14.01 11.60
C GLN A 43 -0.33 14.52 12.01
N ASN A 44 -1.08 13.77 12.84
CA ASN A 44 -2.44 14.10 13.26
C ASN A 44 -3.41 14.33 12.07
N ARG A 45 -3.33 13.49 11.04
CA ARG A 45 -4.11 13.57 9.79
C ARG A 45 -5.07 12.40 9.65
N ALA A 46 -6.05 12.53 8.76
CA ALA A 46 -6.98 11.43 8.45
C ALA A 46 -6.51 10.64 7.22
N VAL A 47 -6.79 9.34 7.19
CA VAL A 47 -6.47 8.45 6.07
C VAL A 47 -7.72 7.73 5.61
N VAL A 48 -7.88 7.61 4.30
CA VAL A 48 -8.89 6.74 3.67
C VAL A 48 -8.19 5.52 3.11
N TYR A 49 -8.72 4.33 3.40
CA TYR A 49 -8.18 3.04 2.98
C TYR A 49 -9.29 2.21 2.32
N PHE A 50 -9.12 1.89 1.05
CA PHE A 50 -9.96 0.95 0.33
C PHE A 50 -9.30 -0.43 0.35
N ASP A 51 -9.91 -1.35 1.08
CA ASP A 51 -9.52 -2.76 1.12
C ASP A 51 -10.28 -3.52 0.03
N ALA A 52 -9.71 -3.55 -1.17
CA ALA A 52 -10.33 -4.20 -2.32
C ALA A 52 -10.07 -5.73 -2.32
N ASP A 53 -9.01 -6.19 -1.65
CA ASP A 53 -8.69 -7.62 -1.52
C ASP A 53 -9.20 -8.27 -0.22
N GLY A 54 -9.84 -7.50 0.67
CA GLY A 54 -10.36 -8.01 1.95
C GLY A 54 -9.28 -8.46 2.94
N ASN A 55 -8.07 -7.91 2.82
CA ASN A 55 -6.89 -8.33 3.59
C ASN A 55 -6.55 -7.36 4.73
N PHE A 56 -7.31 -6.28 4.92
CA PHE A 56 -7.05 -5.35 6.01
C PHE A 56 -7.39 -5.98 7.36
N SER A 57 -6.42 -5.96 8.28
CA SER A 57 -6.58 -6.46 9.64
C SER A 57 -6.33 -5.34 10.64
N ILE A 58 -7.40 -4.87 11.28
CA ILE A 58 -7.30 -3.86 12.35
C ILE A 58 -6.43 -4.35 13.51
N ALA A 59 -6.53 -5.63 13.89
CA ALA A 59 -5.72 -6.21 14.95
C ALA A 59 -4.23 -6.15 14.62
N ARG A 60 -3.86 -6.44 13.37
CA ARG A 60 -2.47 -6.33 12.91
C ARG A 60 -2.03 -4.87 12.82
N PHE A 61 -2.89 -3.97 12.37
CA PHE A 61 -2.61 -2.54 12.33
C PHE A 61 -2.34 -1.98 13.73
N VAL A 62 -3.20 -2.28 14.71
CA VAL A 62 -3.02 -1.84 16.10
C VAL A 62 -1.71 -2.37 16.69
N LYS A 63 -1.33 -3.61 16.40
CA LYS A 63 0.00 -4.13 16.79
C LYS A 63 1.13 -3.28 16.22
N VAL A 64 1.07 -2.89 14.94
CA VAL A 64 2.07 -1.99 14.31
C VAL A 64 2.08 -0.61 14.98
N VAL A 65 0.93 -0.09 15.40
CA VAL A 65 0.84 1.19 16.10
C VAL A 65 1.48 1.09 17.50
N ILE A 66 1.12 0.10 18.31
CA ILE A 66 1.67 -0.13 19.66
C ILE A 66 3.19 -0.29 19.58
N ALA A 67 3.63 -1.14 18.67
CA ALA A 67 5.02 -1.34 18.32
C ALA A 67 5.80 -0.04 18.04
N HIS A 68 5.24 0.82 17.19
CA HIS A 68 5.82 2.12 16.86
C HIS A 68 5.90 3.05 18.08
N VAL A 69 4.85 3.09 18.90
CA VAL A 69 4.82 3.89 20.15
C VAL A 69 5.87 3.37 21.14
N ALA A 70 5.98 2.06 21.33
CA ALA A 70 6.98 1.44 22.21
C ALA A 70 8.41 1.74 21.76
N ALA A 71 8.68 1.65 20.45
CA ALA A 71 9.99 2.02 19.89
C ALA A 71 10.32 3.50 20.13
N CYS A 72 9.35 4.41 20.01
CA CYS A 72 9.53 5.83 20.29
C CYS A 72 9.76 6.09 21.79
N ALA A 73 9.02 5.41 22.67
CA ALA A 73 9.18 5.51 24.12
C ALA A 73 10.58 5.06 24.57
N GLY A 74 11.08 3.95 24.01
CA GLY A 74 12.43 3.43 24.27
C GLY A 74 13.53 4.43 23.92
N ARG A 75 13.38 5.21 22.85
CA ARG A 75 14.33 6.30 22.50
C ARG A 75 14.36 7.43 23.53
N THR A 76 13.31 7.58 24.32
CA THR A 76 13.20 8.57 25.41
C THR A 76 13.42 7.97 26.80
N ASN A 77 13.87 6.71 26.90
CA ASN A 77 14.00 5.96 28.15
C ASN A 77 12.72 5.94 29.00
N LYS A 78 11.55 5.98 28.34
CA LYS A 78 10.25 5.86 29.02
C LYS A 78 9.77 4.42 28.94
N VAL A 79 9.38 3.88 30.09
CA VAL A 79 8.71 2.59 30.21
C VAL A 79 7.21 2.85 30.15
N ILE A 80 6.51 2.20 29.22
CA ILE A 80 5.06 2.27 29.13
C ILE A 80 4.51 1.32 30.21
N SER A 81 3.99 1.87 31.29
CA SER A 81 3.33 1.12 32.36
C SER A 81 2.36 2.01 33.14
N GLY A 82 1.36 1.38 33.78
CA GLY A 82 0.39 2.08 34.64
C GLY A 82 -0.37 3.17 33.91
N ASP A 83 -0.36 4.38 34.46
CA ASP A 83 -1.08 5.54 33.90
C ASP A 83 -0.62 5.93 32.49
N LEU A 84 0.64 5.66 32.12
CA LEU A 84 1.12 5.96 30.78
C LEU A 84 0.53 5.00 29.74
N GLU A 85 0.27 3.75 30.12
CA GLU A 85 -0.33 2.73 29.26
C GLU A 85 -1.78 3.10 28.92
N THR A 86 -2.56 3.55 29.90
CA THR A 86 -3.95 3.99 29.68
C THR A 86 -4.01 5.23 28.77
N VAL A 87 -3.10 6.19 28.96
CA VAL A 87 -3.00 7.37 28.08
C VAL A 87 -2.60 6.99 26.66
N VAL A 88 -1.67 6.04 26.48
CA VAL A 88 -1.29 5.54 25.16
C VAL A 88 -2.48 4.83 24.50
N GLN A 89 -3.21 4.01 25.24
CA GLN A 89 -4.38 3.29 24.72
C GLN A 89 -5.48 4.25 24.26
N ASP A 90 -5.83 5.24 25.08
CA ASP A 90 -6.84 6.27 24.74
C ASP A 90 -6.41 7.10 23.51
N MET A 91 -5.11 7.40 23.40
CA MET A 91 -4.55 8.06 22.22
C MET A 91 -4.66 7.19 20.97
N ILE A 92 -4.40 5.89 21.06
CA ILE A 92 -4.54 4.95 19.93
C ILE A 92 -6.01 4.90 19.52
N GLU A 93 -6.93 4.70 20.45
CA GLU A 93 -8.37 4.65 20.18
C GLU A 93 -8.87 5.94 19.51
N THR A 94 -8.46 7.09 20.01
CA THR A 94 -8.76 8.39 19.40
C THR A 94 -8.16 8.51 18.00
N SER A 95 -6.93 8.04 17.79
CA SER A 95 -6.26 8.09 16.48
C SER A 95 -6.94 7.18 15.45
N LEU A 96 -7.44 6.01 15.88
CA LEU A 96 -8.14 5.05 15.00
C LEU A 96 -9.43 5.62 14.41
N GLN A 97 -10.09 6.56 15.09
CA GLN A 97 -11.29 7.24 14.57
C GLN A 97 -11.01 8.06 13.28
N HIS A 98 -9.73 8.25 12.94
CA HIS A 98 -9.29 8.99 11.77
C HIS A 98 -8.76 8.11 10.63
N LEU A 99 -8.90 6.79 10.76
CA LEU A 99 -8.70 5.81 9.70
C LEU A 99 -10.06 5.34 9.17
N HIS A 100 -10.39 5.74 7.95
CA HIS A 100 -11.63 5.36 7.28
C HIS A 100 -11.39 4.17 6.36
N VAL A 101 -11.89 2.99 6.73
CA VAL A 101 -11.71 1.75 5.96
C VAL A 101 -13.00 1.41 5.21
N PHE A 102 -12.88 1.18 3.90
CA PHE A 102 -13.97 0.77 3.03
C PHE A 102 -13.66 -0.58 2.39
N LEU A 103 -14.66 -1.46 2.31
CA LEU A 103 -14.54 -2.82 1.77
C LEU A 103 -15.44 -2.99 0.52
N PRO A 104 -15.09 -2.36 -0.62
CA PRO A 104 -15.87 -2.50 -1.84
C PRO A 104 -15.85 -3.94 -2.35
N GLN A 105 -16.97 -4.41 -2.87
CA GLN A 105 -17.12 -5.79 -3.39
C GLN A 105 -16.97 -5.86 -4.91
N THR A 106 -17.08 -4.73 -5.60
CA THR A 106 -16.99 -4.61 -7.06
C THR A 106 -16.26 -3.32 -7.44
N ILE A 107 -15.77 -3.24 -8.69
CA ILE A 107 -15.12 -2.04 -9.20
C ILE A 107 -16.08 -0.84 -9.24
N ASP A 108 -17.37 -1.05 -9.55
CA ASP A 108 -18.38 0.01 -9.55
C ASP A 108 -18.68 0.53 -8.13
N SER A 109 -18.74 -0.37 -7.14
CA SER A 109 -18.90 0.00 -5.74
C SER A 109 -17.68 0.80 -5.24
N LEU A 110 -16.47 0.41 -5.64
CA LEU A 110 -15.24 1.17 -5.36
C LEU A 110 -15.29 2.57 -5.98
N ILE A 111 -15.63 2.68 -7.28
CA ILE A 111 -15.74 3.97 -7.98
C ILE A 111 -16.76 4.87 -7.27
N SER A 112 -17.96 4.35 -7.02
CA SER A 112 -19.04 5.09 -6.36
C SER A 112 -18.63 5.56 -4.95
N SER A 113 -17.93 4.71 -4.19
CA SER A 113 -17.42 5.06 -2.85
C SER A 113 -16.37 6.18 -2.90
N ILE A 114 -15.51 6.18 -3.92
CA ILE A 114 -14.52 7.25 -4.13
C ILE A 114 -15.22 8.56 -4.53
N GLU A 115 -16.25 8.49 -5.37
CA GLU A 115 -17.00 9.67 -5.81
C GLU A 115 -17.78 10.33 -4.67
N CYS A 116 -18.35 9.54 -3.75
CA CYS A 116 -19.04 10.02 -2.55
C CYS A 116 -18.11 10.40 -1.40
N LEU A 117 -16.79 10.21 -1.54
CA LEU A 117 -15.84 10.35 -0.45
C LEU A 117 -15.81 11.76 0.14
N THR A 118 -15.88 12.78 -0.71
CA THR A 118 -15.87 14.19 -0.27
C THR A 118 -17.12 14.52 0.54
N GLU A 119 -18.30 14.04 0.13
CA GLU A 119 -19.54 14.24 0.89
C GLU A 119 -19.46 13.53 2.24
N TYR A 120 -19.00 12.27 2.26
CA TYR A 120 -18.79 11.51 3.49
C TYR A 120 -17.85 12.24 4.45
N LEU A 121 -16.68 12.71 3.98
CA LEU A 121 -15.67 13.37 4.81
C LEU A 121 -16.08 14.77 5.31
N MET A 122 -17.08 15.38 4.66
CA MET A 122 -17.65 16.67 5.03
C MET A 122 -18.93 16.52 5.85
N ASP A 123 -19.26 15.32 6.32
CA ASP A 123 -20.40 15.06 7.18
C ASP A 123 -19.94 14.75 8.61
N LYS A 124 -19.95 15.78 9.47
CA LYS A 124 -19.59 15.67 10.89
C LYS A 124 -20.44 14.70 11.69
N SER A 125 -21.62 14.30 11.18
CA SER A 125 -22.47 13.33 11.86
C SER A 125 -22.00 11.90 11.67
N ARG A 126 -21.18 11.64 10.64
CA ARG A 126 -20.71 10.30 10.28
C ARG A 126 -19.35 9.95 10.87
N HIS A 127 -18.53 10.96 11.17
CA HIS A 127 -17.19 10.75 11.70
C HIS A 127 -16.61 12.01 12.35
N LEU A 128 -15.47 11.84 13.03
CA LEU A 128 -14.81 12.90 13.80
C LEU A 128 -13.66 13.60 13.05
N SER A 129 -13.27 13.10 11.88
CA SER A 129 -12.15 13.60 11.07
C SER A 129 -12.33 14.93 10.32
N MET A 130 -13.51 15.56 10.33
CA MET A 130 -13.78 16.77 9.51
C MET A 130 -12.77 17.90 9.72
N HIS A 131 -12.23 18.04 10.94
CA HIS A 131 -11.29 19.09 11.31
C HIS A 131 -9.82 18.75 10.97
N ARG A 132 -9.55 17.57 10.41
CA ARG A 132 -8.19 17.11 10.07
C ARG A 132 -7.95 17.19 8.58
N SER A 133 -6.72 17.50 8.20
CA SER A 133 -6.31 17.39 6.80
C SER A 133 -6.17 15.91 6.39
N MET A 134 -6.47 15.62 5.12
CA MET A 134 -6.30 14.27 4.57
C MET A 134 -4.83 13.99 4.30
N HIS A 135 -4.29 12.90 4.81
CA HIS A 135 -2.95 12.44 4.51
C HIS A 135 -2.86 11.79 3.14
N SER A 136 -3.73 10.83 2.85
CA SER A 136 -3.72 10.07 1.59
C SER A 136 -5.02 9.30 1.39
N ILE A 137 -5.30 8.98 0.12
CA ILE A 137 -6.26 7.94 -0.28
C ILE A 137 -5.45 6.69 -0.61
N MET A 138 -5.70 5.59 0.10
CA MET A 138 -5.00 4.32 -0.09
C MET A 138 -5.91 3.27 -0.75
N LEU A 139 -5.40 2.49 -1.70
CA LEU A 139 -6.10 1.38 -2.35
C LEU A 139 -5.26 0.09 -2.31
N ASP A 140 -5.72 -0.92 -1.58
CA ASP A 140 -5.06 -2.23 -1.42
C ASP A 140 -6.01 -3.37 -1.85
N SER A 141 -5.90 -3.95 -3.05
CA SER A 141 -5.02 -3.57 -4.16
C SER A 141 -5.78 -3.02 -5.37
N ALA A 142 -5.07 -2.24 -6.20
CA ALA A 142 -5.58 -1.81 -7.49
C ALA A 142 -5.76 -2.97 -8.48
N SER A 143 -5.14 -4.13 -8.23
CA SER A 143 -5.27 -5.34 -9.05
C SER A 143 -6.47 -6.22 -8.70
N ALA A 144 -7.15 -5.96 -7.57
CA ALA A 144 -8.20 -6.82 -7.01
C ALA A 144 -9.29 -7.19 -8.03
N PHE A 145 -9.78 -6.19 -8.79
CA PHE A 145 -10.87 -6.37 -9.75
C PHE A 145 -10.40 -6.53 -11.20
N TYR A 146 -9.09 -6.56 -11.46
CA TYR A 146 -8.55 -6.49 -12.82
C TYR A 146 -9.02 -7.65 -13.69
N TRP A 147 -8.87 -8.88 -13.22
CA TRP A 147 -9.22 -10.06 -14.00
C TRP A 147 -10.72 -10.18 -14.25
N THR A 148 -11.54 -9.77 -13.28
CA THR A 148 -13.00 -9.72 -13.42
C THR A 148 -13.41 -8.69 -14.46
N ASP A 149 -12.93 -7.43 -14.33
CA ASP A 149 -13.21 -6.35 -15.29
C ASP A 149 -12.77 -6.72 -16.70
N ARG A 150 -11.59 -7.34 -16.83
CA ARG A 150 -11.09 -7.83 -18.11
C ARG A 150 -12.00 -8.91 -18.70
N HIS A 151 -12.38 -9.90 -17.91
CA HIS A 151 -13.24 -10.98 -18.35
C HIS A 151 -14.62 -10.48 -18.80
N GLU A 152 -15.24 -9.57 -18.03
CA GLU A 152 -16.52 -8.94 -18.36
C GLU A 152 -16.41 -8.09 -19.64
N THR A 153 -15.34 -7.32 -19.77
CA THR A 153 -15.06 -6.53 -20.98
C THR A 153 -14.87 -7.42 -22.20
N ASP A 154 -14.09 -8.50 -22.08
CA ASP A 154 -13.83 -9.43 -23.16
C ASP A 154 -15.13 -10.14 -23.58
N LEU A 155 -15.94 -10.64 -22.62
CA LEU A 155 -17.24 -11.25 -22.87
C LEU A 155 -18.22 -10.30 -23.56
N ALA A 156 -18.36 -9.06 -23.09
CA ALA A 156 -19.26 -8.09 -23.69
C ALA A 156 -18.88 -7.72 -25.14
N ASN A 157 -17.62 -7.96 -25.51
CA ASN A 157 -17.10 -7.73 -26.85
C ASN A 157 -17.16 -8.97 -27.76
N VAL A 158 -17.52 -10.15 -27.25
CA VAL A 158 -17.83 -11.32 -28.07
C VAL A 158 -19.23 -11.15 -28.67
N PRO A 159 -19.39 -11.21 -30.00
CA PRO A 159 -20.71 -11.15 -30.62
C PRO A 159 -21.47 -12.46 -30.42
N ASP A 160 -22.72 -12.41 -29.97
CA ASP A 160 -23.54 -13.62 -29.78
C ASP A 160 -24.06 -14.16 -31.12
N THR A 161 -24.17 -13.29 -32.13
CA THR A 161 -24.62 -13.65 -33.48
C THR A 161 -23.83 -12.94 -34.58
N PHE A 162 -23.87 -13.49 -35.79
CA PHE A 162 -23.23 -12.88 -36.97
C PHE A 162 -23.88 -11.53 -37.37
N GLU A 163 -25.18 -11.37 -37.10
CA GLU A 163 -25.92 -10.12 -37.29
C GLU A 163 -25.48 -9.05 -36.27
N GLU A 164 -25.27 -9.43 -35.01
CA GLU A 164 -24.68 -8.52 -34.03
C GLU A 164 -23.25 -8.12 -34.38
N ALA A 165 -22.44 -9.05 -34.89
CA ALA A 165 -21.07 -8.76 -35.32
C ALA A 165 -21.01 -7.73 -36.46
N THR A 166 -22.04 -7.70 -37.32
CA THR A 166 -22.15 -6.76 -38.43
C THR A 166 -22.74 -5.41 -38.00
N GLN A 167 -23.64 -5.38 -37.01
CA GLN A 167 -24.23 -4.16 -36.45
C GLN A 167 -23.35 -3.44 -35.42
N ARG A 168 -22.58 -4.15 -34.59
CA ARG A 168 -21.71 -3.57 -33.53
C ARG A 168 -20.39 -2.98 -34.05
N ARG A 169 -20.32 -2.56 -35.32
CA ARG A 169 -19.15 -1.87 -35.89
C ARG A 169 -19.01 -0.47 -35.27
N GLY A 170 -18.50 -0.39 -34.04
CA GLY A 170 -18.09 0.89 -33.42
C GLY A 170 -18.20 0.97 -31.90
N VAL A 171 -19.08 0.19 -31.26
CA VAL A 171 -19.28 0.26 -29.79
C VAL A 171 -18.66 -0.98 -29.15
N ARG A 172 -17.48 -0.81 -28.56
CA ARG A 172 -16.81 -1.84 -27.75
C ARG A 172 -16.99 -1.51 -26.28
N ALA A 173 -17.25 -2.52 -25.45
CA ALA A 173 -17.15 -2.39 -24.01
C ALA A 173 -15.72 -1.97 -23.64
N ILE A 174 -15.61 -1.03 -22.71
CA ILE A 174 -14.35 -0.48 -22.23
C ILE A 174 -14.22 -0.85 -20.75
N SER A 175 -13.01 -1.26 -20.36
CA SER A 175 -12.62 -1.46 -18.95
C SER A 175 -13.03 -0.28 -18.06
N ALA A 176 -13.39 -0.55 -16.80
CA ALA A 176 -13.74 0.47 -15.81
C ALA A 176 -12.51 1.18 -15.19
N TYR A 177 -11.28 0.71 -15.45
CA TYR A 177 -10.05 1.33 -14.91
C TYR A 177 -9.83 2.81 -15.29
N PRO A 178 -10.15 3.29 -16.50
CA PRO A 178 -10.13 4.72 -16.81
C PRO A 178 -11.08 5.53 -15.92
N ALA A 179 -12.26 5.00 -15.61
CA ALA A 179 -13.21 5.64 -14.71
C ALA A 179 -12.70 5.66 -13.26
N LEU A 180 -12.16 4.54 -12.78
CA LEU A 180 -11.51 4.44 -11.47
C LEU A 180 -10.35 5.43 -11.33
N ARG A 181 -9.49 5.54 -12.34
CA ARG A 181 -8.39 6.52 -12.37
C ARG A 181 -8.93 7.96 -12.28
N SER A 182 -10.00 8.26 -13.03
CA SER A 182 -10.65 9.57 -13.03
C SER A 182 -11.22 9.91 -11.64
N ALA A 183 -11.90 8.96 -11.01
CA ALA A 183 -12.45 9.10 -9.66
C ALA A 183 -11.34 9.36 -8.63
N LEU A 184 -10.28 8.55 -8.60
CA LEU A 184 -9.13 8.74 -7.71
C LEU A 184 -8.44 10.07 -7.93
N THR A 185 -8.20 10.46 -9.20
CA THR A 185 -7.58 11.75 -9.54
C THR A 185 -8.43 12.92 -9.05
N ARG A 186 -9.75 12.83 -9.22
CA ARG A 186 -10.69 13.86 -8.77
C ARG A 186 -10.74 13.98 -7.26
N ALA A 187 -10.88 12.84 -6.55
CA ALA A 187 -10.89 12.79 -5.09
C ALA A 187 -9.59 13.31 -4.49
N SER A 188 -8.45 12.87 -5.04
CA SER A 188 -7.11 13.35 -4.65
C SER A 188 -6.96 14.86 -4.77
N ARG A 189 -7.46 15.45 -5.86
CA ARG A 189 -7.46 16.91 -6.06
C ARG A 189 -8.41 17.64 -5.13
N GLN A 190 -9.61 17.11 -4.89
CA GLN A 190 -10.60 17.72 -3.99
C GLN A 190 -10.13 17.70 -2.53
N LEU A 191 -9.54 16.59 -2.10
CA LEU A 191 -9.05 16.37 -0.73
C LEU A 191 -7.60 16.82 -0.53
N GLN A 192 -6.97 17.34 -1.59
CA GLN A 192 -5.59 17.81 -1.61
C GLN A 192 -4.55 16.82 -1.05
N CYS A 193 -4.71 15.54 -1.37
CA CYS A 193 -3.87 14.48 -0.83
C CYS A 193 -3.41 13.49 -1.91
N PRO A 194 -2.24 12.86 -1.73
CA PRO A 194 -1.74 11.84 -2.65
C PRO A 194 -2.61 10.58 -2.68
N VAL A 195 -2.50 9.83 -3.77
CA VAL A 195 -3.03 8.47 -3.90
C VAL A 195 -1.88 7.49 -3.73
N ILE A 196 -2.06 6.50 -2.87
CA ILE A 196 -1.11 5.40 -2.69
C ILE A 196 -1.86 4.11 -2.99
N TYR A 197 -1.37 3.27 -3.89
CA TYR A 197 -2.02 2.00 -4.17
C TYR A 197 -1.02 0.87 -4.26
N THR A 198 -1.46 -0.34 -3.95
CA THR A 198 -0.67 -1.55 -4.16
C THR A 198 -1.12 -2.25 -5.44
N ALA A 199 -0.20 -2.97 -6.06
CA ALA A 199 -0.54 -4.00 -7.04
C ALA A 199 0.37 -5.21 -6.83
N THR A 200 -0.12 -6.38 -7.26
CA THR A 200 0.66 -7.62 -7.20
C THR A 200 0.90 -8.16 -8.60
N GLU A 201 2.18 -8.35 -8.91
CA GLU A 201 2.61 -8.74 -10.24
C GLU A 201 2.89 -10.23 -10.25
N LEU A 202 2.05 -10.97 -10.96
CA LEU A 202 2.24 -12.40 -11.20
C LEU A 202 3.29 -12.58 -12.30
N GLN A 203 4.57 -12.44 -11.96
CA GLN A 203 5.67 -12.83 -12.85
C GLN A 203 6.24 -14.19 -12.44
N PRO A 204 6.56 -15.08 -13.41
CA PRO A 204 7.28 -16.32 -13.14
C PRO A 204 8.61 -16.02 -12.44
N LYS A 205 8.87 -16.70 -11.30
CA LYS A 205 10.08 -16.51 -10.48
C LYS A 205 11.40 -16.64 -11.28
N HIS A 206 11.39 -17.37 -12.39
CA HIS A 206 12.56 -17.60 -13.24
C HIS A 206 12.97 -16.38 -14.11
N LEU A 207 12.09 -15.37 -14.22
CA LEU A 207 12.35 -14.11 -14.93
C LEU A 207 12.70 -12.95 -14.01
N GLN A 208 12.80 -13.20 -12.69
CA GLN A 208 13.27 -12.24 -11.68
C GLN A 208 14.78 -12.02 -11.82
N THR A 209 15.18 -11.53 -12.99
CA THR A 209 16.50 -10.95 -13.19
C THR A 209 16.58 -9.67 -12.39
N THR A 210 17.79 -9.31 -12.00
CA THR A 210 18.24 -8.11 -11.27
C THR A 210 17.78 -6.75 -11.84
N ASN A 211 16.86 -6.76 -12.81
CA ASN A 211 16.29 -5.61 -13.46
C ASN A 211 15.35 -4.88 -12.52
N ARG A 212 15.75 -3.66 -12.17
CA ARG A 212 14.97 -2.70 -11.38
C ARG A 212 13.74 -2.16 -12.12
N SER A 213 13.33 -2.78 -13.22
CA SER A 213 12.22 -2.37 -14.08
C SER A 213 11.19 -3.50 -14.08
N LEU A 214 10.10 -3.31 -13.35
CA LEU A 214 8.97 -4.24 -13.32
C LEU A 214 7.76 -3.55 -13.95
N PRO A 215 7.24 -4.03 -15.11
CA PRO A 215 6.04 -3.47 -15.69
C PRO A 215 4.80 -3.81 -14.85
N SER A 216 3.86 -2.87 -14.77
CA SER A 216 2.54 -3.11 -14.17
C SER A 216 1.73 -4.06 -15.06
N SER A 217 0.94 -4.93 -14.44
CA SER A 217 0.00 -5.88 -15.05
C SER A 217 -1.38 -5.29 -15.28
N LEU A 218 -1.62 -4.09 -14.74
CA LEU A 218 -2.84 -3.32 -14.90
C LEU A 218 -3.01 -2.85 -16.36
N PRO A 219 -4.21 -2.38 -16.76
CA PRO A 219 -4.44 -1.90 -18.12
C PRO A 219 -3.48 -0.76 -18.52
N LYS A 220 -3.22 -0.61 -19.82
CA LYS A 220 -2.35 0.47 -20.36
C LYS A 220 -2.76 1.87 -19.91
N SER A 221 -4.06 2.11 -19.73
CA SER A 221 -4.61 3.37 -19.20
C SER A 221 -4.14 3.68 -17.78
N TRP A 222 -3.72 2.67 -17.02
CA TRP A 222 -3.21 2.78 -15.66
C TRP A 222 -1.69 3.00 -15.61
N HIS A 223 -0.94 2.61 -16.64
CA HIS A 223 0.53 2.68 -16.64
C HIS A 223 1.08 4.10 -16.50
N THR A 224 0.31 5.13 -16.85
CA THR A 224 0.70 6.55 -16.70
C THR A 224 0.07 7.21 -15.48
N PHE A 225 -0.58 6.43 -14.62
CA PHE A 225 -1.17 6.93 -13.38
C PHE A 225 -0.16 7.13 -12.25
N PRO A 226 0.76 6.20 -11.93
CA PRO A 226 1.73 6.46 -10.88
C PRO A 226 2.81 7.43 -11.36
N ASP A 227 3.20 8.35 -10.49
CA ASP A 227 4.36 9.22 -10.69
C ASP A 227 5.64 8.51 -10.20
N ILE A 228 5.50 7.73 -9.12
CA ILE A 228 6.58 6.97 -8.49
C ILE A 228 6.12 5.53 -8.24
N ARG A 229 7.03 4.59 -8.45
CA ARG A 229 6.82 3.16 -8.22
C ARG A 229 7.86 2.62 -7.25
N LEU A 230 7.41 1.95 -6.21
CA LEU A 230 8.28 1.22 -5.28
C LEU A 230 8.10 -0.27 -5.51
N LEU A 231 9.20 -1.01 -5.57
CA LEU A 231 9.23 -2.46 -5.54
C LEU A 231 9.60 -2.90 -4.12
N VAL A 232 8.73 -3.69 -3.51
CA VAL A 232 8.94 -4.29 -2.19
C VAL A 232 9.22 -5.78 -2.38
N GLN A 233 10.33 -6.24 -1.82
CA GLN A 233 10.74 -7.64 -1.91
C GLN A 233 11.39 -8.09 -0.60
N LYS A 234 10.90 -9.18 -0.04
CA LYS A 234 11.49 -9.94 1.05
C LYS A 234 12.81 -10.53 0.58
N ARG A 235 13.87 -10.26 1.33
CA ARG A 235 15.19 -10.75 1.00
C ARG A 235 15.20 -12.28 1.06
N PRO A 236 15.61 -12.97 -0.02
CA PRO A 236 15.59 -14.42 -0.04
C PRO A 236 16.58 -14.98 0.98
N VAL A 237 16.12 -15.94 1.79
CA VAL A 237 17.01 -16.74 2.64
C VAL A 237 17.47 -17.95 1.86
N ARG A 238 18.80 -18.16 1.83
CA ARG A 238 19.46 -19.23 1.07
C ARG A 238 18.74 -20.58 1.27
N PRO A 239 18.32 -21.30 0.22
CA PRO A 239 17.73 -22.64 0.35
C PRO A 239 18.73 -23.64 0.93
N PHE A 240 18.24 -24.77 1.45
CA PHE A 240 19.13 -25.87 1.83
C PHE A 240 19.89 -26.33 0.58
N PRO A 241 21.21 -26.57 0.67
CA PRO A 241 21.96 -27.19 -0.42
C PRO A 241 21.32 -28.49 -0.89
N ILE A 242 21.40 -28.80 -2.18
CA ILE A 242 20.81 -30.02 -2.76
C ILE A 242 21.38 -31.29 -2.11
N ALA A 243 22.60 -31.23 -1.58
CA ALA A 243 23.28 -32.33 -0.91
C ALA A 243 22.86 -32.53 0.56
N THR A 244 22.08 -31.62 1.16
CA THR A 244 21.69 -31.70 2.57
C THR A 244 20.68 -32.83 2.78
N SER A 245 21.00 -33.74 3.69
CA SER A 245 20.09 -34.85 4.03
C SER A 245 18.85 -34.35 4.78
N ALA A 246 17.75 -35.11 4.75
CA ALA A 246 16.52 -34.74 5.46
C ALA A 246 16.74 -34.60 6.99
N ILE A 247 17.60 -35.44 7.57
CA ILE A 247 17.92 -35.41 9.00
C ILE A 247 18.70 -34.12 9.35
N GLU A 248 19.65 -33.74 8.51
CA GLU A 248 20.44 -32.51 8.68
C GLU A 248 19.56 -31.27 8.50
N ALA A 249 18.70 -31.25 7.46
CA ALA A 249 17.73 -30.18 7.26
C ALA A 249 16.74 -30.03 8.44
N ALA A 250 16.34 -31.13 9.08
CA ALA A 250 15.47 -31.12 10.25
C ALA A 250 16.16 -30.52 11.49
N ARG A 251 17.47 -30.77 11.67
CA ARG A 251 18.26 -30.16 12.76
C ARG A 251 18.34 -28.64 12.60
N ASP A 252 18.57 -28.18 11.38
CA ASP A 252 18.77 -26.75 11.07
C ASP A 252 17.45 -26.00 10.81
N ALA A 253 16.30 -26.70 10.84
CA ALA A 253 15.01 -26.14 10.46
C ALA A 253 14.60 -24.94 11.32
N ASN A 254 14.85 -24.99 12.63
CA ASN A 254 14.47 -23.92 13.56
C ASN A 254 15.29 -22.64 13.32
N ASP A 255 16.60 -22.77 13.16
CA ASP A 255 17.50 -21.64 12.91
C ASP A 255 17.18 -20.99 11.57
N ARG A 256 16.93 -21.82 10.55
CA ARG A 256 16.48 -21.35 9.23
C ARG A 256 15.13 -20.65 9.30
N ASN A 257 14.14 -21.22 9.99
CA ASN A 257 12.82 -20.62 10.12
C ASN A 257 12.93 -19.25 10.80
N SER A 258 13.76 -19.15 11.84
CA SER A 258 14.07 -17.89 12.51
C SER A 258 14.72 -16.88 11.54
N ALA A 259 15.65 -17.32 10.69
CA ALA A 259 16.25 -16.47 9.66
C ALA A 259 15.23 -16.00 8.60
N VAL A 260 14.27 -16.86 8.22
CA VAL A 260 13.18 -16.52 7.27
C VAL A 260 12.19 -15.54 7.87
N VAL A 261 11.83 -15.71 9.15
CA VAL A 261 10.91 -14.80 9.85
C VAL A 261 11.55 -13.41 9.97
N ASN A 262 12.82 -13.34 10.37
CA ASN A 262 13.56 -12.10 10.59
C ASN A 262 14.20 -11.53 9.32
N ALA A 263 13.95 -12.13 8.15
CA ALA A 263 14.51 -11.65 6.89
C ALA A 263 13.96 -10.24 6.57
N PRO A 264 14.85 -9.28 6.27
CA PRO A 264 14.43 -7.92 5.95
C PRO A 264 13.73 -7.86 4.59
N PHE A 265 13.03 -6.77 4.35
CA PHE A 265 12.40 -6.43 3.07
C PHE A 265 13.19 -5.29 2.43
N ASP A 266 13.67 -5.51 1.22
CA ASP A 266 14.24 -4.47 0.38
C ASP A 266 13.10 -3.67 -0.25
N VAL A 267 13.12 -2.35 -0.07
CA VAL A 267 12.26 -1.41 -0.79
C VAL A 267 13.12 -0.59 -1.73
N VAL A 268 12.85 -0.73 -3.02
CA VAL A 268 13.64 -0.07 -4.06
C VAL A 268 12.75 0.68 -5.02
N LEU A 269 13.21 1.82 -5.49
CA LEU A 269 12.56 2.54 -6.57
C LEU A 269 12.58 1.70 -7.86
N ASN A 270 11.40 1.46 -8.42
CA ASN A 270 11.25 0.83 -9.73
C ASN A 270 11.55 1.88 -10.81
N GLN A 271 12.49 1.56 -11.69
CA GLN A 271 12.95 2.44 -12.77
C GLN A 271 12.04 2.42 -14.00
N GLU A 272 11.01 1.58 -14.01
CA GLU A 272 9.99 1.55 -15.05
C GLU A 272 9.30 2.91 -15.17
N GLY A 273 9.40 3.56 -16.33
CA GLY A 273 8.81 4.87 -16.58
C GLY A 273 9.63 6.06 -16.06
N LYS A 274 10.91 5.87 -15.68
CA LYS A 274 11.81 6.94 -15.23
C LYS A 274 11.94 8.13 -16.18
N GLU A 275 11.72 7.89 -17.48
CA GLU A 275 11.72 8.93 -18.53
C GLU A 275 10.72 10.04 -18.20
N GLY A 276 9.60 9.71 -17.55
CA GLY A 276 8.55 10.64 -17.16
C GLY A 276 8.79 11.41 -15.86
N TRP A 277 9.88 11.13 -15.11
CA TRP A 277 10.15 11.83 -13.86
C TRP A 277 10.56 13.28 -14.11
N ASN A 278 9.91 14.20 -13.40
CA ASN A 278 10.30 15.60 -13.41
C ASN A 278 11.67 15.80 -12.69
N PRO A 279 12.33 16.96 -12.87
CA PRO A 279 13.62 17.23 -12.24
C PRO A 279 13.59 17.16 -10.71
N GLU A 280 12.51 17.64 -10.08
CA GLU A 280 12.37 17.63 -8.61
C GLU A 280 12.37 16.21 -8.02
N ILE A 281 11.65 15.28 -8.64
CA ILE A 281 11.62 13.86 -8.26
C ILE A 281 13.02 13.27 -8.44
N ARG A 282 13.69 13.55 -9.56
CA ARG A 282 15.05 13.06 -9.82
C ARG A 282 16.04 13.57 -8.77
N ASP A 283 15.96 14.84 -8.40
CA ASP A 283 16.80 15.45 -7.36
C ASP A 283 16.52 14.84 -5.97
N GLN A 284 15.25 14.62 -5.62
CA GLN A 284 14.88 13.95 -4.37
C GLN A 284 15.39 12.52 -4.31
N ILE A 285 15.27 11.76 -5.40
CA ILE A 285 15.81 10.39 -5.49
C ILE A 285 17.33 10.41 -5.33
N ALA A 286 18.01 11.36 -5.96
CA ALA A 286 19.46 11.50 -5.84
C ALA A 286 19.90 11.78 -4.40
N ARG A 287 19.08 12.52 -3.62
CA ARG A 287 19.32 12.81 -2.20
C ARG A 287 18.97 11.67 -1.24
N THR A 288 18.11 10.73 -1.64
CA THR A 288 17.53 9.69 -0.74
C THR A 288 18.07 8.29 -1.03
N SER A 289 19.37 8.05 -0.85
CA SER A 289 20.04 6.75 -1.11
C SER A 289 19.62 6.09 -2.44
N ARG A 290 19.33 6.92 -3.46
CA ARG A 290 18.80 6.50 -4.78
C ARG A 290 17.46 5.76 -4.72
N GLY A 291 16.58 6.17 -3.80
CA GLY A 291 15.27 5.58 -3.56
C GLY A 291 15.34 4.16 -3.00
N ARG A 292 16.32 3.88 -2.15
CA ARG A 292 16.56 2.55 -1.58
C ARG A 292 16.55 2.61 -0.06
N PHE A 293 15.76 1.76 0.56
CA PHE A 293 15.79 1.55 2.01
C PHE A 293 15.40 0.11 2.34
N VAL A 294 15.73 -0.32 3.55
CA VAL A 294 15.38 -1.63 4.07
C VAL A 294 14.29 -1.47 5.11
N MET A 295 13.26 -2.29 5.01
CA MET A 295 12.22 -2.41 6.02
C MET A 295 12.44 -3.72 6.78
N ARG A 296 12.63 -3.65 8.09
CA ARG A 296 12.67 -4.83 8.98
C ARG A 296 11.35 -4.96 9.69
N ILE A 297 10.81 -6.16 9.71
CA ILE A 297 9.56 -6.46 10.42
C ILE A 297 9.91 -7.50 11.47
N SER A 298 9.73 -7.14 12.74
CA SER A 298 9.70 -8.08 13.87
C SER A 298 8.30 -8.14 14.46
N GLU A 299 8.06 -9.06 15.40
CA GLU A 299 6.75 -9.18 16.08
C GLU A 299 6.28 -7.84 16.66
N ASP A 300 7.22 -7.03 17.15
CA ASP A 300 6.94 -5.80 17.89
C ASP A 300 7.34 -4.49 17.19
N LYS A 301 7.77 -4.49 15.92
CA LYS A 301 8.11 -3.24 15.20
C LYS A 301 8.33 -3.40 13.70
N VAL A 302 8.08 -2.30 13.00
CA VAL A 302 8.56 -2.05 11.64
C VAL A 302 9.64 -0.98 11.70
N GLU A 303 10.87 -1.33 11.33
CA GLU A 303 12.01 -0.41 11.29
C GLU A 303 12.44 -0.15 9.86
N PHE A 304 12.93 1.06 9.61
CA PHE A 304 13.43 1.49 8.31
C PHE A 304 14.90 1.87 8.45
N ASP A 305 15.76 1.18 7.71
CA ASP A 305 17.19 1.48 7.62
C ASP A 305 17.49 2.06 6.23
N GLU A 306 18.15 3.22 6.19
CA GLU A 306 18.67 3.75 4.93
C GLU A 306 19.95 2.99 4.54
N HIS A 307 20.18 2.85 3.23
CA HIS A 307 21.39 2.24 2.68
C HIS A 307 22.50 3.24 2.44
#